data_AF-A0AA38KF38-F1
#
_entry.id   AF-A0AA38KF38-F1
#
_cell.length_a   1.000
_cell.length_b   1.000
_cell.length_c   1.000
_cell.angle_alpha   90.00
_cell.angle_beta   90.00
_cell.angle_gamma   90.00
#
_symmetry.space_group_name_H-M   'P 1'
#
loop_
_entity.id
_entity.type
_entity.pdbx_description
1 polymer ?
#
loop_
_entity_poly.entity_id
_entity_poly.type
_entity_poly.pdbx_seq_one_letter_code
_entity_poly.pdbx_strand_id
1 'polypeptide(L)'
;MSMLANILGFSLFGLAARFGQLGLQKRNLFENLGGHALAMGVFGYGGYMAYRWDQTAAVLIEKKKAEIAESRKTRLAKVEAIEAKLMAEGH
;
A
#
# COMPACT_ATOMS: atom_id res chain seq x y z
N MET A 1 -2.15 3.32 8.39
CA MET A 1 -1.47 4.30 9.29
C MET A 1 -2.21 5.64 9.27
N SER A 2 -1.93 6.60 10.17
CA SER A 2 -2.61 7.91 10.14
C SER A 2 -2.18 8.75 8.92
N MET A 3 -3.09 9.58 8.41
CA MET A 3 -2.82 10.45 7.26
C MET A 3 -1.70 11.44 7.56
N LEU A 4 -1.75 12.11 8.71
CA LEU A 4 -0.75 13.09 9.13
C LEU A 4 0.64 12.47 9.30
N ALA A 5 0.73 11.24 9.84
CA ALA A 5 2.00 10.55 9.97
C ALA A 5 2.64 10.25 8.61
N ASN A 6 1.85 9.86 7.60
CA ASN A 6 2.36 9.65 6.25
C ASN A 6 2.87 10.96 5.63
N ILE A 7 2.07 12.03 5.71
CA ILE A 7 2.45 13.33 5.15
C ILE A 7 3.73 13.84 5.82
N LEU A 8 3.79 13.83 7.15
CA LEU A 8 4.94 14.32 7.91
C LEU A 8 6.18 13.45 7.67
N GLY A 9 6.03 12.12 7.71
CA GLY A 9 7.13 11.19 7.47
C GLY A 9 7.75 11.39 6.09
N PHE A 10 6.93 11.48 5.05
CA PHE A 10 7.43 11.75 3.71
C PHE A 10 7.96 13.18 3.54
N SER A 11 7.33 14.18 4.17
CA SER A 11 7.85 15.56 4.13
C SER A 11 9.27 15.64 4.73
N LEU A 12 9.49 14.99 5.87
CA LEU A 12 10.80 14.90 6.51
C LEU A 12 11.80 14.12 5.64
N PHE A 13 11.35 13.06 4.96
CA PHE A 13 12.18 12.38 3.98
C PHE A 13 12.58 13.31 2.82
N GLY A 14 11.65 14.12 2.30
CA GLY A 14 11.95 15.11 1.26
C GLY A 14 12.96 16.17 1.73
N LEU A 15 12.85 16.61 2.98
CA LEU A 15 13.84 17.51 3.60
C LEU A 15 15.22 16.85 3.68
N ALA A 16 15.28 15.60 4.15
CA ALA A 16 16.53 14.83 4.23
C ALA A 16 17.15 14.60 2.85
N ALA A 17 16.33 14.30 1.83
CA ALA A 17 16.78 14.17 0.45
C ALA A 17 17.37 15.48 -0.09
N ARG A 18 16.76 16.63 0.24
CA ARG A 18 17.29 17.95 -0.12
C ARG A 18 18.62 18.24 0.57
N PHE A 19 18.77 17.93 1.86
CA PHE A 19 20.05 18.05 2.55
C PHE A 19 21.11 17.11 1.99
N GLY A 20 20.74 15.86 1.67
CA GLY A 20 21.63 14.91 1.00
C GLY A 20 22.13 15.43 -0.35
N GLN A 21 21.23 16.00 -1.16
CA GLN A 21 21.58 16.64 -2.43
C GLN A 21 22.61 17.77 -2.24
N LEU A 22 22.38 18.70 -1.29
CA LEU A 22 23.28 19.82 -1.03
C LEU A 22 24.63 19.35 -0.46
N GLY A 23 24.62 18.34 0.42
CA GLY A 23 25.82 17.72 0.98
C GLY A 23 26.70 17.08 -0.09
N LEU A 24 26.09 16.35 -1.04
CA LEU A 24 26.82 15.76 -2.18
C LEU A 24 27.42 16.85 -3.10
N GLN A 25 26.72 17.97 -3.28
CA GLN A 25 27.22 19.12 -4.03
C GLN A 25 28.25 19.97 -3.25
N LYS A 26 28.58 19.59 -2.01
CA LYS A 26 29.43 20.38 -1.10
C LYS A 26 28.94 21.83 -0.92
N ARG A 27 27.62 22.02 -0.97
CA ARG A 27 26.94 23.31 -0.78
C ARG A 27 26.47 23.45 0.67
N ASN A 28 26.17 24.69 1.08
CA ASN A 28 25.60 24.93 2.40
C ASN A 28 24.23 24.23 2.50
N LEU A 29 24.03 23.45 3.57
CA LEU A 29 22.81 22.67 3.79
C LEU A 29 21.57 23.55 3.92
N PHE A 30 21.70 24.78 4.40
CA PHE A 30 20.57 25.70 4.54
C PHE A 30 20.39 26.62 3.31
N GLU A 31 21.11 26.35 2.23
CA GLU A 31 21.03 27.14 1.02
C GLU A 31 19.68 26.96 0.32
N ASN A 32 19.04 28.09 -0.02
CA ASN A 32 17.73 28.13 -0.67
C ASN A 32 16.64 27.39 0.14
N LEU A 33 16.11 28.08 1.17
CA LEU A 33 15.01 27.58 2.00
C LEU A 33 13.73 27.27 1.18
N GLY A 34 13.50 27.99 0.08
CA GLY A 34 12.40 27.69 -0.84
C GLY A 34 12.51 26.29 -1.45
N GLY A 35 13.72 25.85 -1.78
CA GLY A 35 14.00 24.49 -2.26
C GLY A 35 13.70 23.41 -1.22
N HIS A 36 13.90 23.70 0.07
CA HIS A 36 13.55 22.80 1.15
C HIS A 36 12.04 22.67 1.31
N ALA A 37 11.32 23.80 1.32
CA ALA A 37 9.87 23.82 1.37
C ALA A 37 9.24 23.08 0.18
N LEU A 38 9.78 23.27 -1.03
CA LEU A 38 9.34 22.55 -2.23
C LEU A 38 9.56 21.03 -2.10
N ALA A 39 10.75 20.61 -1.66
CA ALA A 39 11.06 19.18 -1.48
C ALA A 39 10.13 18.55 -0.43
N MET A 40 9.94 19.20 0.72
CA MET A 40 9.00 18.78 1.74
C MET A 40 7.58 18.67 1.19
N GLY A 41 7.12 19.66 0.42
CA GLY A 41 5.79 19.67 -0.18
C GLY A 41 5.57 18.55 -1.19
N VAL A 42 6.53 18.34 -2.11
CA VAL A 42 6.43 17.29 -3.14
C VAL A 42 6.42 15.90 -2.50
N PHE A 43 7.35 15.62 -1.60
CA PHE A 43 7.36 14.32 -0.93
C PHE A 43 6.17 14.14 0.02
N GLY A 44 5.80 15.18 0.78
CA GLY A 44 4.61 15.16 1.64
C GLY A 44 3.32 14.87 0.86
N TYR A 45 3.18 15.44 -0.34
CA TYR A 45 2.08 15.11 -1.26
C TYR A 45 2.15 13.63 -1.70
N GLY A 46 3.34 13.11 -1.97
CA GLY A 46 3.56 11.68 -2.18
C GLY A 46 3.09 10.82 -0.99
N GLY A 47 3.35 11.25 0.23
CA GLY A 47 2.84 10.60 1.46
C GLY A 47 1.31 10.60 1.54
N TYR A 48 0.65 11.69 1.15
CA TYR A 48 -0.81 11.73 1.05
C TYR A 48 -1.36 10.75 0.01
N MET A 49 -0.71 10.66 -1.15
CA MET A 49 -1.07 9.66 -2.18
C MET A 49 -0.88 8.23 -1.69
N ALA A 50 0.23 7.94 -1.00
CA ALA A 50 0.48 6.64 -0.39
C ALA A 50 -0.60 6.27 0.64
N TYR A 51 -1.03 7.22 1.47
CA TYR A 51 -2.14 7.01 2.40
C TYR A 51 -3.45 6.67 1.68
N ARG A 52 -3.80 7.40 0.61
CA ARG A 52 -5.01 7.10 -0.18
C ARG A 52 -4.95 5.73 -0.85
N TRP A 53 -3.77 5.34 -1.33
CA TRP A 53 -3.55 4.02 -1.90
C TRP A 53 -3.80 2.93 -0.86
N ASP A 54 -3.21 3.05 0.33
CA ASP A 54 -3.35 2.09 1.43
C ASP A 54 -4.83 1.83 1.76
N GLN A 55 -5.62 2.89 1.87
CA GLN A 55 -7.06 2.81 2.12
C GLN A 55 -7.81 2.06 1.01
N THR A 56 -7.45 2.30 -0.25
CA THR A 56 -8.07 1.64 -1.41
C THR A 56 -7.67 0.18 -1.48
N ALA A 57 -6.39 -0.12 -1.22
CA ALA A 57 -5.85 -1.46 -1.21
C ALA A 57 -6.49 -2.33 -0.12
N ALA A 58 -6.69 -1.78 1.08
CA ALA A 58 -7.35 -2.49 2.17
C ALA A 58 -8.75 -2.99 1.79
N VAL A 59 -9.56 -2.14 1.16
CA VAL A 59 -10.91 -2.51 0.68
C VAL A 59 -10.83 -3.58 -0.41
N LEU A 60 -9.88 -3.47 -1.34
CA LEU A 60 -9.71 -4.44 -2.42
C LEU A 60 -9.30 -5.82 -1.88
N ILE A 61 -8.40 -5.84 -0.90
CA ILE A 61 -7.93 -7.07 -0.26
C ILE A 61 -9.08 -7.77 0.46
N GLU A 62 -9.90 -7.03 1.22
CA GLU A 62 -11.06 -7.63 1.91
C GLU A 62 -12.09 -8.20 0.93
N LYS A 63 -12.39 -7.49 -0.16
CA LYS A 63 -13.25 -8.03 -1.23
C LYS A 63 -12.68 -9.32 -1.82
N LYS A 64 -11.39 -9.35 -2.14
CA LYS A 64 -10.76 -10.55 -2.70
C LYS A 64 -10.70 -11.71 -1.73
N LYS A 65 -10.51 -11.45 -0.43
CA LYS A 65 -10.62 -12.50 0.60
C LYS A 65 -12.03 -13.11 0.63
N ALA A 66 -13.07 -12.29 0.53
CA ALA A 66 -14.45 -12.78 0.50
C ALA A 66 -14.73 -13.65 -0.75
N GLU A 67 -14.32 -13.18 -1.94
CA GLU A 67 -14.43 -13.95 -3.18
C GLU A 67 -13.70 -15.31 -3.10
N ILE A 68 -12.48 -15.33 -2.53
CA ILE A 68 -11.70 -16.55 -2.34
C ILE A 68 -12.41 -17.51 -1.38
N ALA A 69 -13.02 -17.01 -0.31
CA ALA A 69 -13.75 -17.83 0.65
C ALA A 69 -14.99 -18.47 0.02
N GLU A 70 -15.75 -17.72 -0.79
CA GLU A 70 -16.89 -18.25 -1.55
C GLU A 70 -16.45 -19.31 -2.57
N SER A 71 -15.39 -19.02 -3.33
CA SER A 71 -14.80 -19.95 -4.29
C SER A 71 -14.32 -21.25 -3.63
N ARG A 72 -13.82 -21.17 -2.39
CA ARG A 72 -13.45 -22.36 -1.61
C ARG A 72 -14.68 -23.19 -1.23
N LYS A 73 -15.77 -22.56 -0.78
CA LYS A 73 -17.03 -23.26 -0.45
C LYS A 73 -17.61 -23.99 -1.66
N THR A 74 -17.67 -23.32 -2.81
CA THR A 74 -18.18 -23.95 -4.04
C THR A 74 -17.31 -25.12 -4.50
N ARG A 75 -15.98 -25.02 -4.33
CA ARG A 75 -15.08 -26.14 -4.63
C ARG A 75 -15.29 -27.34 -3.70
N LEU A 76 -15.48 -27.11 -2.40
CA LEU A 76 -15.77 -28.20 -1.44
C LEU A 76 -17.10 -28.88 -1.77
N ALA A 77 -18.16 -28.12 -2.03
CA ALA A 77 -19.46 -28.68 -2.42
C ALA A 77 -19.39 -29.53 -3.70
N LYS A 78 -18.54 -29.13 -4.67
CA LYS A 78 -18.29 -29.94 -5.87
C LYS A 78 -17.56 -31.25 -5.56
N VAL A 79 -16.60 -31.22 -4.65
CA VAL A 79 -15.88 -32.43 -4.22
C VAL A 79 -16.83 -33.39 -3.51
N GLU A 80 -17.63 -32.88 -2.56
CA GLU A 80 -18.67 -33.67 -1.86
C GLU A 80 -19.69 -34.27 -2.83
N ALA A 81 -20.12 -33.51 -3.85
CA ALA A 81 -21.04 -34.00 -4.87
C ALA A 81 -20.41 -35.09 -5.78
N ILE A 82 -19.11 -35.01 -6.06
CA ILE A 82 -18.38 -36.03 -6.81
C ILE A 82 -18.21 -37.29 -5.95
N GLU A 83 -17.84 -37.14 -4.67
CA GLU A 83 -17.72 -38.24 -3.72
C GLU A 83 -19.05 -38.98 -3.55
N ALA A 84 -20.15 -38.24 -3.37
CA ALA A 84 -21.49 -38.83 -3.27
C ALA A 84 -21.89 -39.63 -4.53
N LYS A 85 -21.51 -39.15 -5.72
CA LYS A 85 -21.74 -39.89 -6.98
C LYS A 85 -20.88 -41.15 -7.07
N LEU A 86 -19.61 -41.08 -6.67
CA LEU A 86 -18.71 -42.23 -6.68
C LEU A 86 -19.18 -43.33 -5.72
N MET A 87 -19.68 -42.94 -4.55
CA MET A 87 -20.24 -43.87 -3.55
C MET A 87 -21.57 -44.47 -3.99
N ALA A 88 -22.34 -43.77 -4.84
CA ALA A 88 -23.59 -44.28 -5.41
C ALA A 88 -23.38 -45.24 -6.61
N GLU A 89 -22.29 -45.09 -7.36
CA GLU A 89 -21.93 -45.98 -8.48
C GLU A 89 -21.12 -47.22 -8.05
N GLY A 90 -20.58 -47.21 -6.82
CA GLY A 90 -19.78 -48.32 -6.25
C GLY A 90 -20.56 -49.41 -5.51
N HIS A 91 -21.90 -49.38 -5.53
CA HIS A 91 -22.80 -50.36 -4.92
C HIS A 91 -23.60 -51.14 -5.96
#